data_AF-A0AAW2LVQ2-F1
#
_entry.id   AF-A0AAW2LVQ2-F1
#
_cell.length_a   1.000
_cell.length_b   1.000
_cell.length_c   1.000
_cell.angle_alpha   90.00
_cell.angle_beta   90.00
_cell.angle_gamma   90.00
#
_symmetry.space_group_name_H-M   'P 1'
#
loop_
_entity.id
_entity.type
_entity.pdbx_description
1 polymer ?
#
loop_
_entity_poly.entity_id
_entity_poly.type
_entity_poly.pdbx_seq_one_letter_code
_entity_poly.pdbx_strand_id
1 'polypeptide(L)'
;MPKNPAAWSAWNFLGSVDNKVCVTYWLNILQNISETGLPFLVTLNPPSTPEHTLLKWSTGHPIPSVAATKAASELNLIQGKRRIWFCGAYQGYGFHEDGLKAGVVAANSLLKKRCTLQNNPKHMVPSWRETGARLLVTRFLDSFIATGCVILLETGGTMFTFEGTKRKSSLKVSLRIHTPQFYWKVATEADLGLADAYINGDFSFVDKNEGLLNLFMVLPVLHFLEDFGLLDVVSEFMFFNTRGWWTPLLFTSAIASAKYFYQHMSRQNTLTQARRNISRHYDLSNELFSLFLDETMMYSCAIFKTQDEDLKIAQLRKVSLLIEKARINKDHHILEIGCGWGTLAIEAVRRTGCKYTGITLSEQQLQYAEAKVKEAGLQDRIKFLLCDYRQLPNTDKYDRIISCEMLEAVGHEYMEEFFRCCESVLEENGILVLQFISIPDERYDEYRQSSDFIKEYIFPGGCLPSLSRVTTAMAAASRLW
;
A
#
# COMPACT_ATOMS: atom_id res chain seq x y z
N MET A 1 -31.13 13.75 -29.43
CA MET A 1 -31.65 13.62 -28.04
C MET A 1 -31.95 12.16 -27.74
N PRO A 2 -31.86 11.71 -26.47
CA PRO A 2 -32.29 10.38 -26.06
C PRO A 2 -33.75 10.12 -26.45
N LYS A 3 -34.10 8.87 -26.76
CA LYS A 3 -35.49 8.50 -27.09
C LYS A 3 -36.46 8.76 -25.93
N ASN A 4 -35.98 8.65 -24.69
CA ASN A 4 -36.76 8.95 -23.49
C ASN A 4 -36.66 10.45 -23.16
N PRO A 5 -37.77 11.24 -23.25
CA PRO A 5 -37.77 12.65 -22.90
C PRO A 5 -37.38 12.94 -21.45
N ALA A 6 -37.62 12.00 -20.51
CA ALA A 6 -37.23 12.17 -19.11
C ALA A 6 -35.70 12.17 -18.91
N ALA A 7 -34.94 11.69 -19.90
CA ALA A 7 -33.47 11.73 -19.89
C ALA A 7 -32.92 12.97 -20.61
N TRP A 8 -33.78 13.89 -21.04
CA TRP A 8 -33.34 15.12 -21.67
C TRP A 8 -32.77 16.06 -20.62
N SER A 9 -31.58 16.57 -20.91
CA SER A 9 -30.92 17.60 -20.14
C SER A 9 -30.62 18.77 -21.05
N ALA A 10 -30.14 19.89 -20.48
CA ALA A 10 -29.75 21.03 -21.29
C ALA A 10 -28.74 20.61 -22.38
N TRP A 11 -27.81 19.71 -22.05
CA TRP A 11 -26.90 19.04 -22.99
C TRP A 11 -27.00 17.53 -22.86
N ASN A 12 -27.01 16.81 -23.98
CA ASN A 12 -26.98 15.35 -24.00
C ASN A 12 -25.81 14.86 -24.86
N PHE A 13 -24.92 14.05 -24.25
CA PHE A 13 -23.80 13.38 -24.91
C PHE A 13 -24.19 11.94 -25.27
N LEU A 14 -23.97 11.56 -26.53
CA LEU A 14 -24.37 10.24 -27.07
C LEU A 14 -23.18 9.32 -27.36
N GLY A 15 -21.96 9.68 -26.94
CA GLY A 15 -20.75 8.89 -27.17
C GLY A 15 -19.91 9.37 -28.35
N SER A 16 -18.83 8.64 -28.63
CA SER A 16 -17.95 8.83 -29.79
C SER A 16 -18.35 7.85 -30.89
N VAL A 17 -18.74 8.34 -32.06
CA VAL A 17 -18.88 7.54 -33.28
C VAL A 17 -17.72 7.93 -34.19
N ASP A 18 -16.87 6.97 -34.58
CA ASP A 18 -15.71 7.18 -35.48
C ASP A 18 -14.78 8.34 -35.04
N ASN A 19 -14.34 8.34 -33.77
CA ASN A 19 -13.53 9.42 -33.16
C ASN A 19 -14.18 10.82 -33.16
N LYS A 20 -15.49 10.93 -33.43
CA LYS A 20 -16.24 12.19 -33.38
C LYS A 20 -17.22 12.17 -32.22
N VAL A 21 -17.17 13.24 -31.43
CA VAL A 21 -18.10 13.48 -30.32
C VAL A 21 -19.43 14.00 -30.86
N CYS A 22 -20.53 13.33 -30.50
CA CYS A 22 -21.90 13.80 -30.74
C CYS A 22 -22.49 14.41 -29.46
N VAL A 23 -22.77 15.71 -29.50
CA VAL A 23 -23.41 16.45 -28.40
C VAL A 23 -24.58 17.24 -28.96
N THR A 24 -25.74 17.11 -28.32
CA THR A 24 -26.93 17.90 -28.62
C THR A 24 -27.22 18.88 -27.49
N TYR A 25 -27.44 20.15 -27.85
CA TYR A 25 -27.83 21.26 -26.99
C TYR A 25 -29.32 21.56 -27.18
N TRP A 26 -30.06 21.71 -26.08
CA TRP A 26 -31.46 22.14 -26.11
C TRP A 26 -31.56 23.66 -25.95
N LEU A 27 -31.75 24.37 -27.06
CA LEU A 27 -31.71 25.84 -27.08
C LEU A 27 -32.89 26.48 -26.34
N ASN A 28 -34.08 25.86 -26.32
CA ASN A 28 -35.22 26.44 -25.60
C ASN A 28 -34.90 26.64 -24.13
N ILE A 29 -34.26 25.66 -23.49
CA ILE A 29 -33.80 25.78 -22.11
C ILE A 29 -32.65 26.80 -22.02
N LEU A 30 -31.63 26.68 -22.87
CA LEU A 30 -30.42 27.48 -22.75
C LEU A 30 -30.61 28.98 -23.05
N GLN A 31 -31.58 29.32 -23.90
CA GLN A 31 -31.86 30.69 -24.34
C GLN A 31 -33.23 31.20 -23.91
N ASN A 32 -33.95 30.43 -23.08
CA ASN A 32 -35.30 30.77 -22.60
C ASN A 32 -36.28 31.09 -23.75
N ILE A 33 -36.26 30.26 -24.80
CA ILE A 33 -37.15 30.41 -25.97
C ILE A 33 -38.47 29.73 -25.64
N SER A 34 -39.58 30.45 -25.80
CA SER A 34 -40.94 29.95 -25.52
C SER A 34 -41.27 28.67 -26.29
N GLU A 35 -41.94 27.73 -25.62
CA GLU A 35 -42.32 26.43 -26.17
C GLU A 35 -43.60 26.50 -27.02
N THR A 36 -43.54 27.19 -28.15
CA THR A 36 -44.69 27.30 -29.07
C THR A 36 -44.65 26.28 -30.21
N GLY A 37 -43.75 25.28 -30.17
CA GLY A 37 -43.56 24.28 -31.23
C GLY A 37 -42.47 23.24 -30.92
N LEU A 38 -41.91 22.60 -31.96
CA LEU A 38 -40.81 21.66 -31.82
C LEU A 38 -39.57 22.32 -31.18
N PRO A 39 -38.81 21.59 -30.34
CA PRO A 39 -37.64 22.15 -29.68
C PRO A 39 -36.55 22.52 -30.69
N PHE A 40 -35.92 23.68 -30.48
CA PHE A 40 -34.72 24.09 -31.17
C PHE A 40 -33.52 23.37 -30.58
N LEU A 41 -32.82 22.62 -31.41
CA LEU A 41 -31.66 21.83 -31.03
C LEU A 41 -30.45 22.23 -31.87
N VAL A 42 -29.28 22.30 -31.24
CA VAL A 42 -27.99 22.36 -31.95
C VAL A 42 -27.28 21.05 -31.69
N THR A 43 -26.95 20.31 -32.75
CA THR A 43 -26.19 19.06 -32.60
C THR A 43 -24.85 19.17 -33.31
N LEU A 44 -23.78 18.91 -32.56
CA LEU A 44 -22.42 18.79 -33.09
C LEU A 44 -22.21 17.35 -33.56
N ASN A 45 -21.74 17.18 -34.81
CA ASN A 45 -21.45 15.89 -35.43
C ASN A 45 -22.55 14.83 -35.23
N PRO A 46 -23.80 15.09 -35.66
CA PRO A 46 -24.86 14.11 -35.50
C PRO A 46 -24.53 12.84 -36.31
N PRO A 47 -24.86 11.63 -35.80
CA PRO A 47 -24.57 10.36 -36.48
C PRO A 47 -25.34 10.20 -37.80
N SER A 48 -26.45 10.92 -37.94
CA SER A 48 -27.25 11.04 -39.16
C SER A 48 -27.75 12.47 -39.32
N THR A 49 -28.07 12.89 -40.53
CA THR A 49 -28.63 14.23 -40.79
C THR A 49 -30.00 14.34 -40.10
N PRO A 50 -30.26 15.37 -39.26
CA PRO A 50 -31.57 15.58 -38.65
C PRO A 50 -32.65 15.87 -39.69
N GLU A 51 -33.84 15.30 -39.50
CA GLU A 51 -34.98 15.44 -40.41
C GLU A 51 -35.43 16.90 -40.61
N HIS A 52 -35.33 17.73 -39.56
CA HIS A 52 -35.71 19.14 -39.59
C HIS A 52 -34.49 20.03 -39.27
N THR A 53 -33.71 20.36 -40.30
CA THR A 53 -32.51 21.21 -40.16
C THR A 53 -32.78 22.63 -40.64
N LEU A 54 -32.75 23.60 -39.71
CA LEU A 54 -32.91 25.02 -40.05
C LEU A 54 -31.62 25.65 -40.61
N LEU A 55 -30.48 25.30 -40.02
CA LEU A 55 -29.17 25.82 -40.40
C LEU A 55 -28.11 24.73 -40.20
N LYS A 56 -27.22 24.59 -41.17
CA LYS A 56 -26.04 23.74 -41.10
C LYS A 56 -24.81 24.55 -41.46
N TRP A 57 -23.79 24.47 -40.62
CA TRP A 57 -22.50 25.11 -40.88
C TRP A 57 -21.37 24.23 -40.37
N SER A 58 -20.15 24.55 -40.80
CA SER A 58 -18.92 23.95 -40.30
C SER A 58 -18.12 25.02 -39.57
N THR A 59 -17.61 24.68 -38.39
CA THR A 59 -16.74 25.56 -37.61
C THR A 59 -15.56 24.77 -37.08
N GLY A 60 -14.39 25.40 -37.03
CA GLY A 60 -13.22 24.88 -36.32
C GLY A 60 -13.21 25.36 -34.87
N HIS A 61 -12.43 24.70 -34.01
CA HIS A 61 -12.13 25.24 -32.69
C HIS A 61 -11.27 26.50 -32.87
N PRO A 62 -11.57 27.63 -32.22
CA PRO A 62 -10.72 28.80 -32.29
C PRO A 62 -9.33 28.45 -31.75
N ILE A 63 -8.29 28.70 -32.57
CA ILE A 63 -6.88 28.62 -32.16
C ILE A 63 -6.42 30.05 -31.89
N PRO A 64 -6.10 30.43 -30.64
CA PRO A 64 -5.60 31.76 -30.34
C PRO A 64 -4.31 32.03 -31.11
N SER A 65 -4.23 33.17 -31.79
CA SER A 65 -2.96 33.64 -32.34
C SER A 65 -1.99 34.00 -31.21
N VAL A 66 -0.69 34.07 -31.51
CA VAL A 66 0.32 34.55 -30.55
C VAL A 66 -0.07 35.92 -29.97
N ALA A 67 -0.62 36.81 -30.81
CA ALA A 67 -1.11 38.11 -30.38
C ALA A 67 -2.31 38.00 -29.43
N ALA A 68 -3.27 37.11 -29.71
CA ALA A 68 -4.41 36.88 -28.82
C ALA A 68 -3.98 36.30 -27.46
N THR A 69 -3.02 35.37 -27.45
CA THR A 69 -2.46 34.80 -26.22
C THR A 69 -1.73 35.86 -25.38
N LYS A 70 -0.95 36.74 -26.02
CA LYS A 70 -0.29 37.87 -25.34
C LYS A 70 -1.30 38.89 -24.81
N ALA A 71 -2.34 39.21 -25.58
CA ALA A 71 -3.41 40.10 -25.12
C ALA A 71 -4.18 39.49 -23.93
N ALA A 72 -4.39 38.18 -23.92
CA ALA A 72 -5.03 37.48 -22.81
C ALA A 72 -4.20 37.52 -21.51
N SER A 73 -2.88 37.42 -21.59
CA SER A 73 -2.01 37.53 -20.40
C SER A 73 -1.96 38.95 -19.83
N GLU A 74 -2.16 39.96 -20.68
CA GLU A 74 -2.23 41.37 -20.29
C GLU A 74 -3.64 41.83 -19.86
N LEU A 75 -4.66 40.99 -20.00
CA LEU A 75 -6.06 41.35 -19.75
C LEU A 75 -6.29 41.89 -18.33
N ASN A 76 -5.64 41.30 -17.33
CA ASN A 76 -5.72 41.75 -15.94
C ASN A 76 -5.24 43.20 -15.75
N LEU A 77 -4.38 43.71 -16.63
CA LEU A 77 -3.87 45.08 -16.58
C LEU A 77 -4.89 46.10 -17.08
N ILE A 78 -5.93 45.67 -17.80
CA ILE A 78 -6.98 46.55 -18.34
C ILE A 78 -8.34 46.37 -17.66
N GLN A 79 -8.56 45.31 -16.89
CA GLN A 79 -9.78 45.12 -16.11
C GLN A 79 -10.04 46.31 -15.18
N GLY A 80 -11.24 46.87 -15.22
CA GLY A 80 -11.67 48.01 -14.42
C GLY A 80 -11.15 49.37 -14.88
N LYS A 81 -10.25 49.43 -15.87
CA LYS A 81 -9.87 50.72 -16.49
C LYS A 81 -11.08 51.31 -17.19
N ARG A 82 -11.27 52.63 -17.01
CA ARG A 82 -12.43 53.37 -17.53
C ARG A 82 -13.78 52.76 -17.11
N ARG A 83 -13.82 52.04 -15.98
CA ARG A 83 -15.02 51.32 -15.48
C ARG A 83 -15.53 50.24 -16.46
N ILE A 84 -14.64 49.62 -17.22
CA ILE A 84 -14.96 48.53 -18.15
C ILE A 84 -14.34 47.24 -17.62
N TRP A 85 -15.13 46.17 -17.59
CA TRP A 85 -14.67 44.82 -17.29
C TRP A 85 -14.99 43.90 -18.46
N PHE A 86 -14.03 43.04 -18.77
CA PHE A 86 -14.15 42.04 -19.82
C PHE A 86 -14.40 40.69 -19.16
N CYS A 87 -15.45 39.98 -19.55
CA CYS A 87 -15.71 38.60 -19.14
C CYS A 87 -16.25 37.79 -20.31
N GLY A 88 -15.82 36.53 -20.42
CA GLY A 88 -16.35 35.62 -21.43
C GLY A 88 -15.53 34.34 -21.54
N ALA A 89 -16.10 33.34 -22.21
CA ALA A 89 -15.51 32.02 -22.39
C ALA A 89 -14.14 32.04 -23.10
N TYR A 90 -13.82 33.13 -23.81
CA TYR A 90 -12.53 33.35 -24.47
C TYR A 90 -11.35 33.54 -23.49
N GLN A 91 -11.58 33.68 -22.18
CA GLN A 91 -10.52 33.85 -21.17
C GLN A 91 -9.93 32.51 -20.67
N GLY A 92 -10.10 31.43 -21.44
CA GLY A 92 -9.62 30.09 -21.12
C GLY A 92 -9.58 29.20 -22.36
N TYR A 93 -10.17 28.02 -22.27
CA TYR A 93 -10.25 27.05 -23.37
C TYR A 93 -11.48 27.26 -24.26
N GLY A 94 -12.30 28.28 -24.01
CA GLY A 94 -13.50 28.54 -24.79
C GLY A 94 -14.75 27.86 -24.25
N PHE A 95 -14.71 27.27 -23.05
CA PHE A 95 -15.84 26.56 -22.46
C PHE A 95 -16.71 27.48 -21.57
N HIS A 96 -17.94 27.02 -21.28
CA HIS A 96 -18.90 27.80 -20.48
C HIS A 96 -18.40 28.05 -19.05
N GLU A 97 -17.63 27.12 -18.50
CA GLU A 97 -16.97 27.22 -17.19
C GLU A 97 -15.96 28.36 -17.15
N ASP A 98 -15.23 28.59 -18.24
CA ASP A 98 -14.31 29.73 -18.36
C ASP A 98 -15.09 31.05 -18.38
N GLY A 99 -16.26 31.05 -19.03
CA GLY A 99 -17.19 32.19 -19.03
C GLY A 99 -17.75 32.50 -17.64
N LEU A 100 -18.20 31.47 -16.91
CA LEU A 100 -18.66 31.61 -15.53
C LEU A 100 -17.55 32.13 -14.62
N LYS A 101 -16.34 31.55 -14.70
CA LYS A 101 -15.17 32.00 -13.94
C LYS A 101 -14.86 33.46 -14.23
N ALA A 102 -14.70 33.83 -15.50
CA ALA A 102 -14.42 35.21 -15.90
C ALA A 102 -15.52 36.20 -15.45
N GLY A 103 -16.79 35.77 -15.50
CA GLY A 103 -17.93 36.55 -14.99
C GLY A 103 -17.85 36.78 -13.48
N VAL A 104 -17.55 35.73 -12.70
CA VAL A 104 -17.35 35.83 -11.24
C VAL A 104 -16.17 36.73 -10.90
N VAL A 105 -15.08 36.71 -11.68
CA VAL A 105 -13.94 37.63 -11.51
C VAL A 105 -14.36 39.07 -11.74
N ALA A 106 -15.01 39.35 -12.88
CA ALA A 106 -15.44 40.69 -13.24
C ALA A 106 -16.43 41.24 -12.19
N ALA A 107 -17.40 40.44 -11.76
CA ALA A 107 -18.37 40.82 -10.74
C ALA A 107 -17.72 41.11 -9.38
N ASN A 108 -16.82 40.22 -8.90
CA ASN A 108 -16.12 40.46 -7.63
C ASN A 108 -15.17 41.65 -7.69
N SER A 109 -14.49 41.86 -8.82
CA SER A 109 -13.65 43.03 -9.08
C SER A 109 -14.47 44.33 -9.04
N LEU A 110 -15.64 44.34 -9.69
CA LEU A 110 -16.58 45.46 -9.66
C LEU A 110 -17.08 45.75 -8.23
N LEU A 111 -17.32 44.71 -7.43
CA LEU A 111 -17.74 44.81 -6.03
C LEU A 111 -16.60 45.02 -5.02
N LYS A 112 -15.34 45.14 -5.48
CA LYS A 112 -14.13 45.24 -4.65
C LYS A 112 -13.98 44.10 -3.61
N LYS A 113 -14.49 42.91 -3.90
CA LYS A 113 -14.35 41.71 -3.04
C LYS A 113 -13.14 40.89 -3.47
N ARG A 114 -12.40 40.32 -2.51
CA ARG A 114 -11.36 39.32 -2.81
C ARG A 114 -12.03 38.03 -3.28
N CYS A 115 -11.61 37.51 -4.43
CA CYS A 115 -12.08 36.25 -4.98
C CYS A 115 -10.87 35.31 -5.16
N THR A 116 -10.89 34.15 -4.53
CA THR A 116 -9.96 33.05 -4.81
C THR A 116 -10.53 32.24 -5.97
N LEU A 117 -9.96 32.41 -7.15
CA LEU A 117 -10.35 31.65 -8.34
C LEU A 117 -9.85 30.22 -8.25
N GLN A 118 -10.73 29.28 -8.58
CA GLN A 118 -10.35 27.90 -8.88
C GLN A 118 -9.68 27.89 -10.26
N ASN A 119 -8.35 27.89 -10.29
CA ASN A 119 -7.59 27.67 -11.52
C ASN A 119 -8.03 26.34 -12.15
N ASN A 120 -8.15 26.29 -13.48
CA ASN A 120 -8.23 25.00 -14.17
C ASN A 120 -6.96 24.21 -13.78
N PRO A 121 -7.08 22.98 -13.26
CA PRO A 121 -5.92 22.20 -12.90
C PRO A 121 -5.03 22.08 -14.13
N LYS A 122 -3.76 22.47 -14.00
CA LYS A 122 -2.79 22.29 -15.08
C LYS A 122 -2.75 20.80 -15.40
N HIS A 123 -2.95 20.45 -16.66
CA HIS A 123 -2.72 19.08 -17.12
C HIS A 123 -1.32 18.66 -16.76
N MET A 124 -1.19 17.45 -16.21
CA MET A 124 0.12 16.84 -16.00
C MET A 124 0.83 16.69 -17.34
N VAL A 125 2.01 17.29 -17.47
CA VAL A 125 2.84 17.23 -18.68
C VAL A 125 4.07 16.38 -18.37
N PRO A 126 4.07 15.08 -18.68
CA PRO A 126 5.25 14.25 -18.50
C PRO A 126 6.35 14.64 -19.50
N SER A 127 7.60 14.56 -19.07
CA SER A 127 8.78 14.54 -19.94
C SER A 127 8.75 13.32 -20.88
N TRP A 128 9.62 13.27 -21.89
CA TRP A 128 9.71 12.11 -22.78
C TRP A 128 10.01 10.80 -22.05
N ARG A 129 10.84 10.84 -21.01
CA ARG A 129 11.16 9.68 -20.18
C ARG A 129 9.94 9.20 -19.40
N GLU A 130 9.23 10.12 -18.75
CA GLU A 130 8.02 9.82 -17.99
C GLU A 130 6.87 9.39 -18.90
N THR A 131 6.82 9.90 -20.13
CA THR A 131 5.83 9.45 -21.14
C THR A 131 6.06 7.98 -21.50
N GLY A 132 7.32 7.58 -21.72
CA GLY A 132 7.67 6.17 -21.94
C GLY A 132 7.36 5.30 -20.73
N ALA A 133 7.73 5.76 -19.52
CA ALA A 133 7.43 5.04 -18.28
C ALA A 133 5.92 4.88 -18.05
N ARG A 134 5.13 5.94 -18.32
CA ARG A 134 3.67 5.89 -18.25
C ARG A 134 3.12 4.82 -19.18
N LEU A 135 3.56 4.81 -20.44
CA LEU A 135 3.11 3.79 -21.41
C LEU A 135 3.42 2.37 -20.94
N LEU A 136 4.60 2.14 -20.36
CA LEU A 136 5.00 0.84 -19.82
C LEU A 136 4.11 0.42 -18.64
N VAL A 137 3.93 1.32 -17.67
CA VAL A 137 3.10 1.05 -16.48
C VAL A 137 1.64 0.80 -16.87
N THR A 138 1.08 1.63 -17.76
CA THR A 138 -0.31 1.46 -18.19
C THR A 138 -0.52 0.16 -18.95
N ARG A 139 0.41 -0.23 -19.83
CA ARG A 139 0.33 -1.50 -20.57
C ARG A 139 0.45 -2.71 -19.66
N PHE A 140 1.34 -2.64 -18.68
CA PHE A 140 1.47 -3.69 -17.70
C PHE A 140 0.16 -3.84 -16.90
N LEU A 141 -0.38 -2.76 -16.35
CA LEU A 141 -1.59 -2.83 -15.53
C LEU A 141 -2.77 -3.38 -16.33
N ASP A 142 -2.89 -3.01 -17.60
CA ASP A 142 -3.89 -3.56 -18.52
C ASP A 142 -3.77 -5.08 -18.69
N SER A 143 -2.55 -5.62 -18.75
CA SER A 143 -2.30 -7.06 -18.88
C SER A 143 -2.34 -7.83 -17.55
N PHE A 144 -2.01 -7.16 -16.44
CA PHE A 144 -1.73 -7.82 -15.16
C PHE A 144 -2.94 -7.85 -14.22
N ILE A 145 -3.82 -6.85 -14.31
CA ILE A 145 -5.03 -6.81 -13.51
C ILE A 145 -6.00 -7.86 -14.05
N ALA A 146 -6.02 -9.03 -13.41
CA ALA A 146 -6.90 -10.15 -13.78
C ALA A 146 -8.28 -10.07 -13.10
N THR A 147 -8.34 -9.48 -11.89
CA THR A 147 -9.55 -9.40 -11.04
C THR A 147 -9.65 -8.00 -10.44
N GLY A 148 -10.87 -7.44 -10.39
CA GLY A 148 -11.13 -6.12 -9.82
C GLY A 148 -10.82 -4.97 -10.78
N CYS A 149 -10.76 -3.74 -10.26
CA CYS A 149 -10.57 -2.53 -11.04
C CYS A 149 -9.57 -1.57 -10.39
N VAL A 150 -8.55 -1.15 -11.16
CA VAL A 150 -7.61 -0.09 -10.79
C VAL A 150 -7.87 1.14 -11.65
N ILE A 151 -8.08 2.29 -11.03
CA ILE A 151 -8.23 3.58 -11.71
C ILE A 151 -7.08 4.49 -11.34
N LEU A 152 -6.39 5.05 -12.35
CA LEU A 152 -5.42 6.12 -12.17
C LEU A 152 -6.04 7.44 -12.63
N LEU A 153 -6.08 8.42 -11.73
CA LEU A 153 -6.59 9.77 -11.96
C LEU A 153 -5.41 10.74 -11.98
N GLU A 154 -4.95 11.14 -13.16
CA GLU A 154 -3.89 12.13 -13.28
C GLU A 154 -4.39 13.53 -12.90
N THR A 155 -3.52 14.32 -12.29
CA THR A 155 -3.78 15.74 -12.06
C THR A 155 -4.01 16.45 -13.39
N GLY A 156 -5.19 17.07 -13.53
CA GLY A 156 -5.66 17.67 -14.77
C GLY A 156 -6.60 16.80 -15.60
N GLY A 157 -6.98 15.61 -15.13
CA GLY A 157 -8.21 14.94 -15.58
C GLY A 157 -8.03 13.79 -16.57
N THR A 158 -6.81 13.42 -16.95
CA THR A 158 -6.59 12.13 -17.64
C THR A 158 -6.95 11.00 -16.70
N MET A 159 -7.68 10.00 -17.20
CA MET A 159 -8.08 8.84 -16.43
C MET A 159 -7.71 7.57 -17.18
N PHE A 160 -7.09 6.63 -16.48
CA PHE A 160 -6.85 5.27 -16.95
C PHE A 160 -7.64 4.31 -16.07
N THR A 161 -8.32 3.36 -16.70
CA THR A 161 -9.10 2.33 -16.02
C THR A 161 -8.59 0.98 -16.51
N PHE A 162 -8.16 0.15 -15.57
CA PHE A 162 -7.71 -1.22 -15.81
C PHE A 162 -8.69 -2.15 -15.10
N GLU A 163 -9.42 -2.95 -15.87
CA GLU A 163 -10.49 -3.81 -15.37
C GLU A 163 -10.18 -5.27 -15.74
N GLY A 164 -10.19 -6.14 -14.72
CA GLY A 164 -9.93 -7.54 -14.90
C GLY A 164 -11.03 -8.28 -15.64
N THR A 165 -10.64 -9.27 -16.46
CA THR A 165 -11.57 -10.06 -17.28
C THR A 165 -12.23 -11.22 -16.52
N LYS A 166 -11.71 -11.60 -15.34
CA LYS A 166 -12.28 -12.67 -14.50
C LYS A 166 -13.41 -12.13 -13.58
N ARG A 167 -14.48 -12.93 -13.43
CA ARG A 167 -15.78 -12.68 -12.75
C ARG A 167 -15.82 -11.60 -11.64
N LYS A 168 -16.89 -10.79 -11.66
CA LYS A 168 -17.64 -10.17 -10.53
C LYS A 168 -16.86 -9.87 -9.24
N SER A 169 -15.69 -9.25 -9.31
CA SER A 169 -15.10 -8.62 -8.12
C SER A 169 -15.59 -7.18 -8.02
N SER A 170 -16.17 -6.82 -6.86
CA SER A 170 -16.53 -5.44 -6.54
C SER A 170 -15.31 -4.61 -6.09
N LEU A 171 -14.13 -5.22 -5.96
CA LEU A 171 -12.93 -4.54 -5.51
C LEU A 171 -12.49 -3.50 -6.52
N LYS A 172 -12.51 -2.26 -6.09
CA LYS A 172 -12.15 -1.11 -6.88
C LYS A 172 -11.20 -0.23 -6.09
N VAL A 173 -10.08 0.11 -6.71
CA VAL A 173 -9.11 1.04 -6.14
C VAL A 173 -8.91 2.21 -7.10
N SER A 174 -8.83 3.41 -6.54
CA SER A 174 -8.63 4.64 -7.32
C SER A 174 -7.46 5.42 -6.72
N LEU A 175 -6.43 5.63 -7.53
CA LEU A 175 -5.21 6.34 -7.19
C LEU A 175 -5.27 7.71 -7.86
N ARG A 176 -5.01 8.77 -7.11
CA ARG A 176 -4.82 10.13 -7.64
C ARG A 176 -3.32 10.36 -7.83
N ILE A 177 -2.89 10.53 -9.08
CA ILE A 177 -1.50 10.77 -9.44
C ILE A 177 -1.25 12.28 -9.46
N HIS A 178 -0.36 12.74 -8.59
CA HIS A 178 -0.01 14.14 -8.41
C HIS A 178 1.16 14.56 -9.30
N THR A 179 2.10 13.64 -9.54
CA THR A 179 3.33 13.91 -10.30
C THR A 179 3.64 12.80 -11.31
N PRO A 180 4.23 13.11 -12.48
CA PRO A 180 4.60 12.09 -13.47
C PRO A 180 5.73 11.14 -12.99
N GLN A 181 6.42 11.51 -11.93
CA GLN A 181 7.48 10.76 -11.24
C GLN A 181 6.99 9.41 -10.73
N PHE A 182 5.69 9.32 -10.39
CA PHE A 182 5.01 8.06 -10.08
C PHE A 182 5.34 6.99 -11.12
N TYR A 183 5.14 7.29 -12.41
CA TYR A 183 5.35 6.32 -13.48
C TYR A 183 6.81 5.92 -13.62
N TRP A 184 7.72 6.88 -13.47
CA TRP A 184 9.15 6.60 -13.55
C TRP A 184 9.61 5.67 -12.43
N LYS A 185 9.22 5.96 -11.19
CA LYS A 185 9.56 5.13 -10.01
C LYS A 185 9.00 3.72 -10.14
N VAL A 186 7.70 3.59 -10.43
CA VAL A 186 7.06 2.27 -10.61
C VAL A 186 7.71 1.49 -11.75
N ALA A 187 8.00 2.13 -12.89
CA ALA A 187 8.62 1.48 -14.04
C ALA A 187 10.08 1.07 -13.83
N THR A 188 10.81 1.67 -12.88
CA THR A 188 12.25 1.40 -12.69
C THR A 188 12.57 0.62 -11.42
N GLU A 189 11.71 0.73 -10.40
CA GLU A 189 11.92 0.19 -9.06
C GLU A 189 10.73 -0.66 -8.55
N ALA A 190 9.74 -0.97 -9.38
CA ALA A 190 8.66 -1.91 -9.07
C ALA A 190 7.89 -1.60 -7.76
N ASP A 191 7.86 -2.52 -6.79
CA ASP A 191 7.23 -2.37 -5.46
C ASP A 191 7.89 -1.27 -4.63
N LEU A 192 9.22 -1.23 -4.62
CA LEU A 192 9.96 -0.16 -3.95
C LEU A 192 9.66 1.19 -4.61
N GLY A 193 9.56 1.22 -5.93
CA GLY A 193 9.15 2.40 -6.68
C GLY A 193 7.72 2.87 -6.35
N LEU A 194 6.78 1.94 -6.20
CA LEU A 194 5.42 2.24 -5.76
C LEU A 194 5.43 2.80 -4.33
N ALA A 195 6.16 2.16 -3.41
CA ALA A 195 6.25 2.60 -2.03
C ALA A 195 6.87 4.00 -1.92
N ASP A 196 7.97 4.25 -2.63
CA ASP A 196 8.64 5.54 -2.69
C ASP A 196 7.73 6.61 -3.28
N ALA A 197 6.96 6.28 -4.31
CA ALA A 197 6.00 7.22 -4.88
C ALA A 197 4.89 7.58 -3.87
N TYR A 198 4.46 6.63 -3.04
CA TYR A 198 3.47 6.89 -1.98
C TYR A 198 4.06 7.77 -0.87
N ILE A 199 5.23 7.40 -0.34
CA ILE A 199 5.92 8.11 0.75
C ILE A 199 6.24 9.56 0.35
N ASN A 200 6.67 9.77 -0.89
CA ASN A 200 7.01 11.10 -1.39
C ASN A 200 5.78 11.93 -1.82
N GLY A 201 4.57 11.37 -1.75
CA GLY A 201 3.34 12.06 -2.12
C GLY A 201 3.16 12.24 -3.64
N ASP A 202 3.82 11.42 -4.46
CA ASP A 202 3.64 11.41 -5.91
C ASP A 202 2.26 10.90 -6.32
N PHE A 203 1.63 10.09 -5.46
CA PHE A 203 0.22 9.73 -5.56
C PHE A 203 -0.43 9.57 -4.19
N SER A 204 -1.76 9.52 -4.17
CA SER A 204 -2.56 9.22 -2.98
C SER A 204 -3.77 8.38 -3.34
N PHE A 205 -4.32 7.63 -2.39
CA PHE A 205 -5.60 6.96 -2.59
C PHE A 205 -6.77 7.93 -2.53
N VAL A 206 -7.76 7.73 -3.40
CA VAL A 206 -9.03 8.46 -3.34
C VAL A 206 -9.81 8.05 -2.09
N ASP A 207 -9.88 6.75 -1.82
CA ASP A 207 -10.35 6.19 -0.56
C ASP A 207 -9.17 6.12 0.42
N LYS A 208 -9.20 6.94 1.46
CA LYS A 208 -8.11 7.02 2.44
C LYS A 208 -8.10 5.86 3.43
N ASN A 209 -9.22 5.17 3.59
CA ASN A 209 -9.37 4.12 4.59
C ASN A 209 -9.04 2.77 3.96
N GLU A 210 -9.71 2.45 2.84
CA GLU A 210 -9.61 1.13 2.22
C GLU A 210 -8.73 1.11 0.98
N GLY A 211 -8.29 2.27 0.48
CA GLY A 211 -7.61 2.35 -0.81
C GLY A 211 -6.33 1.52 -0.90
N LEU A 212 -5.50 1.54 0.14
CA LEU A 212 -4.27 0.74 0.19
C LEU A 212 -4.56 -0.75 0.32
N LEU A 213 -5.52 -1.13 1.17
CA LEU A 213 -5.92 -2.53 1.34
C LEU A 213 -6.51 -3.08 0.04
N ASN A 214 -7.43 -2.34 -0.58
CA ASN A 214 -8.01 -2.67 -1.88
C ASN A 214 -6.94 -2.78 -2.96
N LEU A 215 -5.89 -1.95 -2.95
CA LEU A 215 -4.76 -2.10 -3.87
C LEU A 215 -4.11 -3.47 -3.70
N PHE A 216 -3.75 -3.86 -2.46
CA PHE A 216 -3.13 -5.16 -2.19
C PHE A 216 -4.04 -6.35 -2.49
N MET A 217 -5.37 -6.19 -2.33
CA MET A 217 -6.34 -7.24 -2.66
C MET A 217 -6.59 -7.37 -4.18
N VAL A 218 -6.48 -6.28 -4.93
CA VAL A 218 -6.64 -6.26 -6.41
C VAL A 218 -5.37 -6.75 -7.11
N LEU A 219 -4.20 -6.43 -6.58
CA LEU A 219 -2.96 -7.02 -7.04
C LEU A 219 -2.96 -8.51 -6.65
N PRO A 220 -2.45 -9.42 -7.50
CA PRO A 220 -2.61 -10.87 -7.37
C PRO A 220 -1.76 -11.48 -6.24
N VAL A 221 -1.65 -10.81 -5.10
CA VAL A 221 -1.34 -11.43 -3.80
C VAL A 221 -2.53 -12.30 -3.33
N LEU A 222 -3.72 -12.16 -3.94
CA LEU A 222 -4.92 -12.93 -3.58
C LEU A 222 -5.30 -14.10 -4.49
N HIS A 223 -4.52 -14.53 -5.49
CA HIS A 223 -4.78 -15.83 -6.15
C HIS A 223 -4.48 -17.02 -5.20
N PHE A 224 -3.80 -16.79 -4.07
CA PHE A 224 -3.45 -17.83 -3.10
C PHE A 224 -4.58 -18.18 -2.11
N LEU A 225 -5.67 -17.40 -2.04
CA LEU A 225 -6.74 -17.62 -1.05
C LEU A 225 -8.00 -18.30 -1.62
N GLU A 226 -8.10 -18.52 -2.94
CA GLU A 226 -9.28 -19.17 -3.55
C GLU A 226 -8.99 -20.54 -4.19
N ASP A 227 -7.74 -20.90 -4.51
CA ASP A 227 -7.41 -22.17 -5.21
C ASP A 227 -7.32 -23.40 -4.28
N PHE A 228 -8.26 -23.51 -3.33
CA PHE A 228 -8.65 -24.82 -2.81
C PHE A 228 -9.46 -25.56 -3.90
N GLY A 229 -8.75 -26.11 -4.88
CA GLY A 229 -9.19 -27.22 -5.73
C GLY A 229 -9.54 -26.92 -7.19
N LEU A 230 -8.52 -26.85 -8.07
CA LEU A 230 -8.61 -27.41 -9.43
C LEU A 230 -7.22 -27.61 -10.04
N LEU A 231 -6.93 -28.82 -10.52
CA LEU A 231 -5.58 -29.30 -10.85
C LEU A 231 -5.18 -29.13 -12.34
N ASP A 232 -5.90 -28.36 -13.16
CA ASP A 232 -5.77 -28.45 -14.63
C ASP A 232 -5.29 -27.19 -15.38
N VAL A 233 -4.92 -26.10 -14.69
CA VAL A 233 -4.42 -24.87 -15.36
C VAL A 233 -2.93 -24.60 -15.05
N VAL A 234 -2.23 -25.63 -14.56
CA VAL A 234 -0.84 -25.53 -14.12
C VAL A 234 0.16 -25.43 -15.30
N SER A 235 -0.25 -25.76 -16.53
CA SER A 235 0.69 -25.83 -17.66
C SER A 235 0.99 -24.48 -18.36
N GLU A 236 0.00 -23.62 -18.55
CA GLU A 236 0.15 -22.42 -19.41
C GLU A 236 0.53 -21.13 -18.66
N PHE A 237 0.27 -21.04 -17.35
CA PHE A 237 0.58 -19.84 -16.55
C PHE A 237 1.96 -19.88 -15.86
N MET A 238 2.60 -21.06 -15.82
CA MET A 238 3.94 -21.27 -15.23
C MET A 238 5.05 -20.44 -15.90
N PHE A 239 4.84 -19.94 -17.13
CA PHE A 239 5.85 -19.15 -17.83
C PHE A 239 5.86 -17.65 -17.49
N PHE A 240 4.87 -17.14 -16.74
CA PHE A 240 4.74 -15.70 -16.47
C PHE A 240 4.85 -15.28 -14.99
N ASN A 241 4.99 -16.19 -14.02
CA ASN A 241 5.01 -15.80 -12.60
C ASN A 241 5.99 -16.62 -11.74
N THR A 242 7.28 -16.28 -11.86
CA THR A 242 8.36 -16.75 -10.94
C THR A 242 9.30 -15.62 -10.51
N ARG A 243 8.82 -14.37 -10.58
CA ARG A 243 9.52 -13.16 -10.12
C ARG A 243 8.48 -12.19 -9.58
N GLY A 244 8.80 -11.49 -8.48
CA GLY A 244 7.94 -10.51 -7.81
C GLY A 244 7.20 -9.66 -8.81
N TRP A 245 5.99 -9.22 -8.45
CA TRP A 245 4.92 -8.63 -9.28
C TRP A 245 5.32 -7.71 -10.47
N TRP A 246 6.57 -7.27 -10.57
CA TRP A 246 7.27 -6.75 -11.73
C TRP A 246 8.75 -7.21 -11.77
N THR A 247 9.23 -7.62 -12.94
CA THR A 247 10.65 -7.43 -13.30
C THR A 247 10.72 -6.35 -14.38
N PRO A 248 11.28 -5.16 -14.13
CA PRO A 248 11.30 -4.10 -15.13
C PRO A 248 12.17 -4.48 -16.34
N LEU A 249 11.61 -4.30 -17.55
CA LEU A 249 12.23 -4.58 -18.86
C LEU A 249 13.47 -3.72 -19.21
N LEU A 250 13.85 -2.77 -18.35
CA LEU A 250 14.91 -1.79 -18.63
C LEU A 250 16.21 -2.16 -17.90
N PHE A 251 17.36 -1.99 -18.59
CA PHE A 251 18.73 -2.15 -18.06
C PHE A 251 19.02 -1.38 -16.73
N THR A 252 18.18 -0.40 -16.37
CA THR A 252 18.23 0.33 -15.10
C THR A 252 17.80 -0.50 -13.89
N SER A 253 17.01 -1.56 -14.08
CA SER A 253 16.63 -2.50 -13.03
C SER A 253 17.84 -3.28 -12.50
N ALA A 254 18.87 -3.51 -13.32
CA ALA A 254 20.11 -4.15 -12.86
C ALA A 254 20.87 -3.28 -11.83
N ILE A 255 20.83 -1.95 -11.96
CA ILE A 255 21.52 -1.03 -11.03
C ILE A 255 20.71 -0.86 -9.74
N ALA A 256 19.39 -0.67 -9.83
CA ALA A 256 18.51 -0.60 -8.66
C ALA A 256 18.49 -1.95 -7.91
N SER A 257 18.34 -3.06 -8.63
CA SER A 257 18.43 -4.42 -8.08
C SER A 257 19.81 -4.69 -7.47
N ALA A 258 20.92 -4.27 -8.09
CA ALA A 258 22.26 -4.39 -7.50
C ALA A 258 22.44 -3.53 -6.24
N LYS A 259 21.88 -2.31 -6.21
CA LYS A 259 21.88 -1.44 -5.02
C LYS A 259 21.15 -2.13 -3.86
N TYR A 260 19.91 -2.59 -4.08
CA TYR A 260 19.12 -3.24 -3.04
C TYR A 260 19.68 -4.61 -2.66
N PHE A 261 20.23 -5.36 -3.61
CA PHE A 261 20.95 -6.62 -3.36
C PHE A 261 22.19 -6.41 -2.49
N TYR A 262 23.02 -5.41 -2.78
CA TYR A 262 24.19 -5.08 -1.96
C TYR A 262 23.78 -4.61 -0.56
N GLN A 263 22.73 -3.78 -0.46
CA GLN A 263 22.18 -3.36 0.82
C GLN A 263 21.63 -4.55 1.62
N HIS A 264 20.93 -5.48 0.97
CA HIS A 264 20.44 -6.71 1.58
C HIS A 264 21.58 -7.57 2.13
N MET A 265 22.64 -7.81 1.34
CA MET A 265 23.82 -8.55 1.80
C MET A 265 24.51 -7.86 2.99
N SER A 266 24.58 -6.53 3.00
CA SER A 266 25.19 -5.77 4.11
C SER A 266 24.38 -5.83 5.42
N ARG A 267 23.15 -6.35 5.37
CA ARG A 267 22.20 -6.44 6.51
C ARG A 267 22.03 -7.86 7.04
N GLN A 268 22.86 -8.83 6.63
CA GLN A 268 22.85 -10.19 7.17
C GLN A 268 22.94 -10.21 8.71
N ASN A 269 22.20 -11.10 9.37
CA ASN A 269 22.05 -11.16 10.83
C ASN A 269 23.22 -11.82 11.56
N THR A 270 24.45 -11.39 11.26
CA THR A 270 25.62 -11.66 12.12
C THR A 270 25.38 -11.12 13.54
N LEU A 271 26.11 -11.61 14.56
CA LEU A 271 25.97 -11.17 15.96
C LEU A 271 25.91 -9.64 16.13
N THR A 272 26.87 -8.92 15.54
CA THR A 272 26.93 -7.46 15.63
C THR A 272 25.82 -6.76 14.84
N GLN A 273 25.43 -7.32 13.69
CA GLN A 273 24.47 -6.68 12.79
C GLN A 273 23.02 -6.95 13.22
N ALA A 274 22.72 -8.10 13.82
CA ALA A 274 21.39 -8.44 14.34
C ALA A 274 20.92 -7.41 15.37
N ARG A 275 21.77 -7.05 16.35
CA ARG A 275 21.45 -5.98 17.31
C ARG A 275 21.15 -4.64 16.60
N ARG A 276 21.94 -4.28 15.58
CA ARG A 276 21.72 -3.04 14.81
C ARG A 276 20.42 -3.06 14.02
N ASN A 277 20.06 -4.21 13.44
CA ASN A 277 18.82 -4.39 12.68
C ASN A 277 17.60 -4.29 13.61
N ILE A 278 17.62 -4.97 14.76
CA ILE A 278 16.54 -4.93 15.76
C ILE A 278 16.39 -3.53 16.36
N SER A 279 17.49 -2.90 16.78
CA SER A 279 17.47 -1.55 17.38
C SER A 279 16.85 -0.50 16.46
N ARG A 280 17.11 -0.58 15.14
CA ARG A 280 16.53 0.37 14.16
C ARG A 280 15.00 0.39 14.13
N HIS A 281 14.35 -0.73 14.43
CA HIS A 281 12.89 -0.83 14.40
C HIS A 281 12.29 -0.71 15.81
N TYR A 282 12.82 -1.47 16.77
CA TYR A 282 12.22 -1.58 18.10
C TYR A 282 12.64 -0.49 19.08
N ASP A 283 13.77 0.19 18.84
CA ASP A 283 14.18 1.34 19.66
C ASP A 283 13.66 2.69 19.12
N LEU A 284 12.69 2.68 18.19
CA LEU A 284 12.09 3.91 17.65
C LEU A 284 11.42 4.75 18.75
N SER A 285 10.45 4.16 19.48
CA SER A 285 9.86 4.71 20.71
C SER A 285 8.74 3.80 21.23
N ASN A 286 8.74 3.49 22.53
CA ASN A 286 7.62 2.81 23.18
C ASN A 286 6.31 3.62 23.09
N GLU A 287 6.39 4.95 23.09
CA GLU A 287 5.22 5.82 22.95
C GLU A 287 4.57 5.64 21.58
N LEU A 288 5.38 5.54 20.52
CA LEU A 288 4.88 5.29 19.16
C LEU A 288 4.11 3.97 19.09
N PHE A 289 4.69 2.88 19.60
CA PHE A 289 4.04 1.56 19.60
C PHE A 289 2.74 1.57 20.42
N SER A 290 2.72 2.29 21.55
CA SER A 290 1.51 2.39 22.40
C SER A 290 0.32 3.10 21.74
N LEU A 291 0.53 3.83 20.64
CA LEU A 291 -0.55 4.49 19.91
C LEU A 291 -1.41 3.53 19.07
N PHE A 292 -0.88 2.36 18.71
CA PHE A 292 -1.57 1.42 17.82
C PHE A 292 -1.57 -0.03 18.30
N LEU A 293 -0.74 -0.39 19.28
CA LEU A 293 -0.86 -1.67 19.99
C LEU A 293 -1.90 -1.55 21.12
N ASP A 294 -2.43 -2.68 21.56
CA ASP A 294 -3.22 -2.75 22.78
C ASP A 294 -2.32 -2.65 24.03
N GLU A 295 -2.92 -2.63 25.22
CA GLU A 295 -2.18 -2.41 26.48
C GLU A 295 -1.19 -3.53 26.81
N THR A 296 -1.29 -4.69 26.16
CA THR A 296 -0.29 -5.77 26.28
C THR A 296 1.02 -5.46 25.56
N MET A 297 1.07 -4.43 24.70
CA MET A 297 2.21 -4.08 23.86
C MET A 297 2.74 -5.26 23.04
N MET A 298 1.89 -6.23 22.67
CA MET A 298 2.33 -7.37 21.87
C MET A 298 2.32 -7.03 20.39
N TYR A 299 3.50 -6.85 19.82
CA TYR A 299 3.66 -6.69 18.37
C TYR A 299 3.85 -8.04 17.68
N SER A 300 2.83 -8.89 17.77
CA SER A 300 2.76 -10.20 17.11
C SER A 300 1.32 -10.64 16.87
N CYS A 301 1.12 -11.68 16.05
CA CYS A 301 -0.20 -12.15 15.66
C CYS A 301 -1.05 -12.58 16.86
N ALA A 302 -2.27 -12.05 16.94
CA ALA A 302 -3.28 -12.40 17.94
C ALA A 302 -4.19 -13.52 17.44
N ILE A 303 -4.92 -14.20 18.34
CA ILE A 303 -5.85 -15.27 17.98
C ILE A 303 -7.28 -14.83 18.28
N PHE A 304 -8.00 -14.42 17.24
CA PHE A 304 -9.40 -13.99 17.30
C PHE A 304 -10.36 -15.18 17.24
N LYS A 305 -11.43 -15.17 18.04
CA LYS A 305 -12.55 -16.12 17.92
C LYS A 305 -13.67 -15.61 17.03
N THR A 306 -13.82 -14.28 16.97
CA THR A 306 -14.83 -13.57 16.20
C THR A 306 -14.20 -12.32 15.59
N GLN A 307 -14.77 -11.80 14.49
CA GLN A 307 -14.20 -10.65 13.78
C GLN A 307 -14.15 -9.37 14.63
N ASP A 308 -15.16 -9.12 15.47
CA ASP A 308 -15.27 -7.89 16.27
C ASP A 308 -14.68 -8.02 17.69
N GLU A 309 -13.83 -9.02 17.92
CA GLU A 309 -13.25 -9.24 19.24
C GLU A 309 -12.16 -8.21 19.56
N ASP A 310 -12.10 -7.79 20.82
CA ASP A 310 -11.08 -6.87 21.31
C ASP A 310 -9.66 -7.45 21.17
N LEU A 311 -8.73 -6.63 20.68
CA LEU A 311 -7.36 -7.05 20.37
C LEU A 311 -6.64 -7.61 21.59
N LYS A 312 -6.77 -6.98 22.76
CA LYS A 312 -6.15 -7.45 24.01
C LYS A 312 -6.67 -8.83 24.41
N ILE A 313 -7.97 -9.07 24.26
CA ILE A 313 -8.55 -10.40 24.50
C ILE A 313 -7.94 -11.44 23.54
N ALA A 314 -7.78 -11.11 22.26
CA ALA A 314 -7.15 -11.98 21.27
C ALA A 314 -5.65 -12.21 21.55
N GLN A 315 -4.92 -11.20 22.03
CA GLN A 315 -3.51 -11.33 22.42
C GLN A 315 -3.33 -12.23 23.66
N LEU A 316 -4.14 -12.01 24.71
CA LEU A 316 -4.11 -12.83 25.92
C LEU A 316 -4.51 -14.28 25.65
N ARG A 317 -5.35 -14.52 24.64
CA ARG A 317 -5.65 -15.88 24.18
C ARG A 317 -4.43 -16.55 23.56
N LYS A 318 -3.71 -15.86 22.69
CA LYS A 318 -2.45 -16.36 22.12
C LYS A 318 -1.42 -16.65 23.21
N VAL A 319 -1.27 -15.76 24.19
CA VAL A 319 -0.41 -16.00 25.38
C VAL A 319 -0.83 -17.28 26.12
N SER A 320 -2.13 -17.46 26.36
CA SER A 320 -2.65 -18.67 27.01
C SER A 320 -2.29 -19.93 26.22
N LEU A 321 -2.47 -19.90 24.90
CA LEU A 321 -2.16 -21.02 24.03
C LEU A 321 -0.66 -21.37 24.02
N LEU A 322 0.23 -20.37 24.04
CA LEU A 322 1.68 -20.59 24.12
C LEU A 322 2.07 -21.27 25.44
N ILE A 323 1.53 -20.80 26.56
CA ILE A 323 1.76 -21.39 27.90
C ILE A 323 1.27 -22.84 27.95
N GLU A 324 0.08 -23.11 27.40
CA GLU A 324 -0.52 -24.44 27.32
C GLU A 324 0.29 -25.40 26.44
N LYS A 325 0.69 -24.96 25.24
CA LYS A 325 1.54 -25.74 24.33
C LYS A 325 2.88 -26.09 24.97
N ALA A 326 3.46 -25.15 25.73
CA ALA A 326 4.70 -25.37 26.46
C ALA A 326 4.49 -26.24 27.73
N ARG A 327 3.26 -26.57 28.14
CA ARG A 327 2.98 -27.40 29.32
C ARG A 327 3.73 -26.89 30.56
N ILE A 328 3.65 -25.58 30.81
CA ILE A 328 4.37 -24.92 31.90
C ILE A 328 3.77 -25.33 33.26
N ASN A 329 4.62 -25.59 34.24
CA ASN A 329 4.25 -25.79 35.64
C ASN A 329 5.17 -24.96 36.55
N LYS A 330 4.89 -24.96 37.86
CA LYS A 330 5.59 -24.16 38.86
C LYS A 330 7.09 -24.50 39.03
N ASP A 331 7.48 -25.72 38.69
CA ASP A 331 8.83 -26.25 38.94
C ASP A 331 9.76 -25.99 37.74
N HIS A 332 9.19 -25.57 36.59
CA HIS A 332 9.96 -25.26 35.39
C HIS A 332 10.67 -23.90 35.45
N HIS A 333 11.79 -23.83 34.74
CA HIS A 333 12.45 -22.61 34.31
C HIS A 333 12.28 -22.42 32.80
N ILE A 334 11.65 -21.32 32.42
CA ILE A 334 11.31 -20.98 31.04
C ILE A 334 12.33 -20.00 30.47
N LEU A 335 12.75 -20.22 29.23
CA LEU A 335 13.46 -19.24 28.40
C LEU A 335 12.51 -18.70 27.33
N GLU A 336 12.39 -17.38 27.23
CA GLU A 336 11.75 -16.70 26.10
C GLU A 336 12.80 -16.02 25.23
N ILE A 337 12.89 -16.45 23.97
CA ILE A 337 13.80 -15.86 23.00
C ILE A 337 13.04 -14.79 22.22
N GLY A 338 13.38 -13.52 22.44
CA GLY A 338 12.64 -12.38 21.89
C GLY A 338 11.45 -11.99 22.77
N CYS A 339 11.71 -11.64 24.03
CA CYS A 339 10.65 -11.44 25.03
C CYS A 339 9.80 -10.17 24.88
N GLY A 340 10.13 -9.31 23.90
CA GLY A 340 9.42 -8.07 23.63
C GLY A 340 9.26 -7.22 24.90
N TRP A 341 8.03 -6.75 25.13
CA TRP A 341 7.67 -5.92 26.29
C TRP A 341 7.30 -6.72 27.55
N GLY A 342 7.53 -8.04 27.57
CA GLY A 342 7.47 -8.88 28.78
C GLY A 342 6.10 -9.43 29.18
N THR A 343 5.05 -9.21 28.39
CA THR A 343 3.68 -9.67 28.72
C THR A 343 3.60 -11.19 28.89
N LEU A 344 4.25 -11.98 28.02
CA LEU A 344 4.22 -13.44 28.13
C LEU A 344 4.88 -13.91 29.43
N ALA A 345 6.02 -13.32 29.81
CA ALA A 345 6.70 -13.62 31.07
C ALA A 345 5.81 -13.37 32.29
N ILE A 346 5.17 -12.20 32.34
CA ILE A 346 4.26 -11.81 33.44
C ILE A 346 3.10 -12.81 33.54
N GLU A 347 2.44 -13.11 32.43
CA GLU A 347 1.29 -14.01 32.42
C GLU A 347 1.67 -15.47 32.74
N ALA A 348 2.81 -15.96 32.25
CA ALA A 348 3.29 -17.30 32.54
C ALA A 348 3.57 -17.48 34.04
N VAL A 349 4.29 -16.53 34.66
CA VAL A 349 4.63 -16.59 36.08
C VAL A 349 3.39 -16.37 36.96
N ARG A 350 2.48 -15.45 36.62
CA ARG A 350 1.23 -15.25 37.38
C ARG A 350 0.39 -16.52 37.45
N ARG A 351 0.29 -17.25 36.33
CA ARG A 351 -0.57 -18.44 36.23
C ARG A 351 0.04 -19.67 36.85
N THR A 352 1.35 -19.82 36.77
CA THR A 352 2.02 -21.08 37.09
C THR A 352 3.01 -21.00 38.25
N GLY A 353 3.53 -19.82 38.57
CA GLY A 353 4.59 -19.62 39.56
C GLY A 353 5.98 -20.09 39.12
N CYS A 354 6.17 -20.40 37.82
CA CYS A 354 7.44 -20.84 37.26
C CYS A 354 8.55 -19.78 37.41
N LYS A 355 9.80 -20.19 37.13
CA LYS A 355 10.90 -19.23 36.91
C LYS A 355 10.94 -18.86 35.43
N TYR A 356 11.30 -17.61 35.14
CA TYR A 356 11.27 -17.10 33.77
C TYR A 356 12.51 -16.27 33.46
N THR A 357 13.16 -16.57 32.35
CA THR A 357 14.21 -15.75 31.74
C THR A 357 13.73 -15.30 30.36
N GLY A 358 13.59 -14.00 30.13
CA GLY A 358 13.36 -13.45 28.80
C GLY A 358 14.61 -12.76 28.26
N ILE A 359 14.90 -12.94 26.97
CA ILE A 359 16.01 -12.25 26.31
C ILE A 359 15.52 -11.37 25.17
N THR A 360 16.13 -10.20 25.01
CA THR A 360 15.88 -9.26 23.91
C THR A 360 17.19 -8.59 23.47
N LEU A 361 17.20 -8.03 22.27
CA LEU A 361 18.27 -7.17 21.75
C LEU A 361 17.92 -5.68 21.80
N SER A 362 16.69 -5.31 22.21
CA SER A 362 16.23 -3.93 22.34
C SER A 362 16.35 -3.44 23.77
N GLU A 363 17.04 -2.31 23.96
CA GLU A 363 17.16 -1.65 25.26
C GLU A 363 15.82 -1.05 25.72
N GLN A 364 15.04 -0.51 24.78
CA GLN A 364 13.72 0.07 25.07
C GLN A 364 12.70 -0.98 25.52
N GLN A 365 12.72 -2.17 24.91
CA GLN A 365 11.89 -3.30 25.33
C GLN A 365 12.29 -3.80 26.71
N LEU A 366 13.60 -3.96 26.96
CA LEU A 366 14.10 -4.41 28.26
C LEU A 366 13.66 -3.48 29.39
N GLN A 367 13.89 -2.18 29.25
CA GLN A 367 13.53 -1.18 30.26
C GLN A 367 12.03 -1.19 30.55
N TYR A 368 11.19 -1.30 29.52
CA TYR A 368 9.75 -1.39 29.68
C TYR A 368 9.32 -2.68 30.38
N ALA A 369 9.87 -3.82 29.96
CA ALA A 369 9.54 -5.13 30.52
C ALA A 369 9.92 -5.21 32.00
N GLU A 370 11.11 -4.73 32.38
CA GLU A 370 11.56 -4.65 33.77
C GLU A 370 10.64 -3.77 34.63
N ALA A 371 10.23 -2.60 34.11
CA ALA A 371 9.30 -1.72 34.80
C ALA A 371 7.95 -2.41 35.04
N LYS A 372 7.41 -3.12 34.04
CA LYS A 372 6.14 -3.84 34.14
C LYS A 372 6.20 -5.03 35.08
N VAL A 373 7.32 -5.77 35.11
CA VAL A 373 7.53 -6.86 36.07
C VAL A 373 7.61 -6.33 37.49
N LYS A 374 8.28 -5.19 37.71
CA LYS A 374 8.34 -4.53 39.02
C LYS A 374 6.96 -4.04 39.47
N GLU A 375 6.19 -3.44 38.58
CA GLU A 375 4.80 -3.03 38.83
C GLU A 375 3.92 -4.23 39.22
N ALA A 376 4.15 -5.39 38.58
CA ALA A 376 3.47 -6.64 38.89
C ALA A 376 3.98 -7.36 40.17
N GLY A 377 5.09 -6.92 40.76
CA GLY A 377 5.71 -7.54 41.93
C GLY A 377 6.34 -8.92 41.68
N LEU A 378 6.80 -9.19 40.45
CA LEU A 378 7.28 -10.51 40.02
C LEU A 378 8.80 -10.59 39.79
N GLN A 379 9.56 -9.58 40.21
CA GLN A 379 11.00 -9.47 39.97
C GLN A 379 11.82 -10.64 40.55
N ASP A 380 11.31 -11.35 41.56
CA ASP A 380 12.01 -12.49 42.16
C ASP A 380 11.92 -13.77 41.32
N ARG A 381 11.04 -13.79 40.32
CA ARG A 381 10.74 -14.95 39.47
C ARG A 381 11.05 -14.70 37.99
N ILE A 382 11.05 -13.45 37.55
CA ILE A 382 11.29 -13.05 36.17
C ILE A 382 12.61 -12.29 36.07
N LYS A 383 13.49 -12.77 35.21
CA LYS A 383 14.74 -12.11 34.84
C LYS A 383 14.71 -11.76 33.36
N PHE A 384 15.06 -10.53 33.01
CA PHE A 384 15.29 -10.15 31.62
C PHE A 384 16.77 -9.90 31.36
N LEU A 385 17.22 -10.18 30.14
CA LEU A 385 18.60 -9.98 29.72
C LEU A 385 18.65 -9.28 28.35
N LEU A 386 19.53 -8.29 28.24
CA LEU A 386 19.97 -7.77 26.94
C LEU A 386 21.02 -8.72 26.36
N CYS A 387 20.58 -9.74 25.64
CA CYS A 387 21.45 -10.83 25.22
C CYS A 387 21.00 -11.42 23.88
N ASP A 388 21.98 -11.74 23.02
CA ASP A 388 21.73 -12.56 21.84
C ASP A 388 21.63 -14.04 22.26
N TYR A 389 20.66 -14.77 21.73
CA TYR A 389 20.45 -16.18 22.07
C TYR A 389 21.69 -17.05 21.79
N ARG A 390 22.53 -16.66 20.81
CA ARG A 390 23.80 -17.33 20.47
C ARG A 390 24.88 -17.18 21.53
N GLN A 391 24.69 -16.27 22.48
CA GLN A 391 25.63 -15.98 23.55
C GLN A 391 25.17 -16.54 24.91
N LEU A 392 24.04 -17.26 24.94
CA LEU A 392 23.58 -17.91 26.16
C LEU A 392 24.59 -18.96 26.62
N PRO A 393 25.01 -18.95 27.90
CA PRO A 393 25.89 -19.98 28.42
C PRO A 393 25.21 -21.35 28.38
N ASN A 394 25.90 -22.36 27.86
CA ASN A 394 25.42 -23.75 27.87
C ASN A 394 25.35 -24.38 29.27
N THR A 395 25.76 -23.65 30.31
CA THR A 395 25.63 -24.06 31.72
C THR A 395 24.21 -23.86 32.25
N ASP A 396 23.46 -22.91 31.68
CA ASP A 396 22.09 -22.65 32.09
C ASP A 396 21.14 -23.51 31.24
N LYS A 397 20.39 -24.37 31.90
CA LYS A 397 19.42 -25.25 31.27
C LYS A 397 17.99 -24.82 31.59
N TYR A 398 17.13 -24.94 30.60
CA TYR A 398 15.74 -24.52 30.66
C TYR A 398 14.82 -25.68 30.35
N ASP A 399 13.78 -25.84 31.16
CA ASP A 399 12.75 -26.85 30.95
C ASP A 399 11.93 -26.57 29.69
N ARG A 400 11.71 -25.29 29.37
CA ARG A 400 10.88 -24.87 28.24
C ARG A 400 11.50 -23.68 27.55
N ILE A 401 11.42 -23.67 26.22
CA ILE A 401 11.77 -22.52 25.40
C ILE A 401 10.52 -22.08 24.63
N ILE A 402 10.23 -20.78 24.65
CA ILE A 402 9.21 -20.16 23.80
C ILE A 402 9.90 -19.12 22.93
N SER A 403 9.60 -19.11 21.64
CA SER A 403 10.02 -18.06 20.71
C SER A 403 8.83 -17.68 19.83
N CYS A 404 8.43 -16.41 19.89
CA CYS A 404 7.26 -15.89 19.19
C CYS A 404 7.69 -14.78 18.24
N GLU A 405 7.60 -15.06 16.93
CA GLU A 405 7.90 -14.14 15.83
C GLU A 405 9.31 -13.52 15.92
N MET A 406 10.28 -14.36 16.33
CA MET A 406 11.71 -14.04 16.32
C MET A 406 12.43 -14.64 15.12
N LEU A 407 11.98 -15.79 14.61
CA LEU A 407 12.69 -16.59 13.60
C LEU A 407 12.92 -15.84 12.28
N GLU A 408 12.04 -14.89 11.98
CA GLU A 408 12.08 -13.94 10.87
C GLU A 408 13.32 -13.05 10.91
N ALA A 409 13.90 -12.82 12.10
CA ALA A 409 15.12 -12.06 12.32
C ALA A 409 16.39 -12.94 12.40
N VAL A 410 16.27 -14.26 12.28
CA VAL A 410 17.43 -15.17 12.27
C VAL A 410 18.13 -15.13 10.90
N GLY A 411 17.35 -15.16 9.82
CA GLY A 411 17.89 -15.24 8.46
C GLY A 411 18.12 -16.69 7.99
N HIS A 412 18.18 -16.86 6.67
CA HIS A 412 18.26 -18.18 6.03
C HIS A 412 19.49 -18.98 6.47
N GLU A 413 20.64 -18.33 6.57
CA GLU A 413 21.96 -18.94 6.79
C GLU A 413 22.18 -19.40 8.23
N TYR A 414 21.40 -18.90 9.19
CA TYR A 414 21.63 -19.08 10.63
C TYR A 414 20.61 -20.00 11.30
N MET A 415 19.71 -20.62 10.54
CA MET A 415 18.60 -21.41 11.09
C MET A 415 19.08 -22.68 11.80
N GLU A 416 20.07 -23.38 11.26
CA GLU A 416 20.71 -24.53 11.92
C GLU A 416 21.44 -24.11 13.20
N GLU A 417 22.01 -22.90 13.24
CA GLU A 417 22.60 -22.36 14.46
C GLU A 417 21.54 -22.05 15.52
N PHE A 418 20.40 -21.47 15.12
CA PHE A 418 19.27 -21.24 16.02
C PHE A 418 18.82 -22.52 16.73
N PHE A 419 18.61 -23.60 15.97
CA PHE A 419 18.20 -24.89 16.57
C PHE A 419 19.28 -25.52 17.44
N ARG A 420 20.57 -25.43 17.06
CA ARG A 420 21.69 -25.87 17.91
C ARG A 420 21.74 -25.12 19.25
N CYS A 421 21.58 -23.80 19.22
CA CYS A 421 21.53 -22.99 20.44
C CYS A 421 20.32 -23.34 21.31
N CYS A 422 19.15 -23.59 20.70
CA CYS A 422 17.98 -24.04 21.45
C CYS A 422 18.24 -25.39 22.13
N GLU A 423 18.77 -26.39 21.41
CA GLU A 423 19.10 -27.68 22.01
C GLU A 423 20.18 -27.58 23.11
N SER A 424 21.20 -26.73 22.92
CA SER A 424 22.30 -26.62 23.88
C SER A 424 21.88 -26.09 25.24
N VAL A 425 20.79 -25.31 25.31
CA VAL A 425 20.24 -24.76 26.56
C VAL A 425 18.94 -25.43 27.00
N LEU A 426 18.34 -26.32 26.20
CA LEU A 426 17.16 -27.07 26.60
C LEU A 426 17.56 -28.28 27.47
N GLU A 427 16.72 -28.56 28.46
CA GLU A 427 16.76 -29.81 29.23
C GLU A 427 16.41 -31.03 28.36
N GLU A 428 16.83 -32.24 28.78
CA GLU A 428 16.68 -33.48 27.98
C GLU A 428 15.22 -33.79 27.59
N ASN A 429 14.26 -33.51 28.48
CA ASN A 429 12.82 -33.67 28.23
C ASN A 429 12.11 -32.32 28.06
N GLY A 430 12.85 -31.29 27.67
CA GLY A 430 12.31 -29.95 27.50
C GLY A 430 11.41 -29.82 26.28
N ILE A 431 10.63 -28.74 26.25
CA ILE A 431 9.73 -28.44 25.12
C ILE A 431 10.11 -27.09 24.51
N LEU A 432 10.30 -27.06 23.19
CA LEU A 432 10.41 -25.85 22.40
C LEU A 432 9.06 -25.54 21.74
N VAL A 433 8.55 -24.32 21.93
CA VAL A 433 7.36 -23.80 21.25
C VAL A 433 7.77 -22.64 20.35
N LEU A 434 7.47 -22.77 19.05
CA LEU A 434 7.72 -21.74 18.05
C LEU A 434 6.41 -21.21 17.47
N GLN A 435 6.28 -19.89 17.42
CA GLN A 435 5.33 -19.18 16.56
C GLN A 435 6.16 -18.31 15.61
N PHE A 436 5.87 -18.32 14.31
CA PHE A 436 6.58 -17.52 13.31
C PHE A 436 5.67 -17.28 12.10
N ILE A 437 5.92 -16.19 11.39
CA ILE A 437 5.35 -15.87 10.08
C ILE A 437 6.04 -16.75 9.05
N SER A 438 5.27 -17.49 8.26
CA SER A 438 5.80 -18.33 7.19
C SER A 438 5.42 -17.81 5.81
N ILE A 439 6.24 -18.17 4.83
CA ILE A 439 5.93 -18.02 3.41
C ILE A 439 5.72 -19.40 2.78
N PRO A 440 4.80 -19.56 1.80
CA PRO A 440 4.67 -20.82 1.06
C PRO A 440 6.00 -21.26 0.44
N ASP A 441 6.29 -22.57 0.50
CA ASP A 441 7.57 -23.14 0.07
C ASP A 441 7.93 -22.78 -1.38
N GLU A 442 6.95 -22.77 -2.29
CA GLU A 442 7.12 -22.42 -3.70
C GLU A 442 7.65 -20.99 -3.92
N ARG A 443 7.41 -20.08 -2.97
CA ARG A 443 7.82 -18.67 -3.04
C ARG A 443 9.10 -18.38 -2.27
N TYR A 444 9.58 -19.33 -1.47
CA TYR A 444 10.63 -19.08 -0.49
C TYR A 444 11.97 -18.71 -1.12
N ASP A 445 12.44 -19.49 -2.10
CA ASP A 445 13.75 -19.26 -2.72
C ASP A 445 13.83 -17.91 -3.45
N GLU A 446 12.72 -17.49 -4.06
CA GLU A 446 12.61 -16.20 -4.72
C GLU A 446 12.54 -15.06 -3.69
N TYR A 447 11.69 -15.22 -2.67
CA TYR A 447 11.53 -14.24 -1.60
C TYR A 447 12.84 -13.98 -0.87
N ARG A 448 13.61 -15.01 -0.51
CA ARG A 448 14.87 -14.81 0.22
C ARG A 448 15.95 -14.11 -0.61
N GLN A 449 15.89 -14.19 -1.94
CA GLN A 449 16.87 -13.59 -2.86
C GLN A 449 16.50 -12.17 -3.31
N SER A 450 15.28 -11.71 -3.00
CA SER A 450 14.77 -10.39 -3.37
C SER A 450 14.76 -9.43 -2.17
N SER A 451 14.81 -8.13 -2.48
CA SER A 451 14.51 -7.08 -1.50
C SER A 451 13.15 -6.49 -1.82
N ASP A 452 12.35 -6.25 -0.78
CA ASP A 452 11.00 -5.70 -0.87
C ASP A 452 10.85 -4.51 0.08
N PHE A 453 9.69 -3.86 0.05
CA PHE A 453 9.37 -2.74 0.96
C PHE A 453 9.64 -3.06 2.43
N ILE A 454 9.30 -4.28 2.88
CA ILE A 454 9.42 -4.68 4.28
C ILE A 454 10.89 -4.76 4.66
N LYS A 455 11.73 -5.42 3.87
CA LYS A 455 13.18 -5.55 4.14
C LYS A 455 13.93 -4.22 4.01
N GLU A 456 13.44 -3.29 3.21
CA GLU A 456 14.07 -1.98 3.05
C GLU A 456 13.67 -0.98 4.13
N TYR A 457 12.38 -0.87 4.44
CA TYR A 457 11.86 0.22 5.26
C TYR A 457 11.46 -0.19 6.68
N ILE A 458 11.09 -1.45 6.90
CA ILE A 458 10.47 -1.88 8.17
C ILE A 458 11.39 -2.81 8.96
N PHE A 459 11.79 -3.94 8.37
CA PHE A 459 12.61 -4.99 8.98
C PHE A 459 13.88 -5.27 8.17
N PRO A 460 14.90 -4.40 8.25
CA PRO A 460 16.21 -4.65 7.65
C PRO A 460 16.80 -6.00 8.09
N GLY A 461 17.16 -6.84 7.12
CA GLY A 461 17.70 -8.19 7.38
C GLY A 461 16.65 -9.26 7.70
N GLY A 462 15.36 -8.91 7.70
CA GLY A 462 14.28 -9.88 7.88
C GLY A 462 14.21 -10.89 6.73
N CYS A 463 13.93 -12.14 7.08
CA CYS A 463 13.70 -13.22 6.12
C CYS A 463 12.63 -14.18 6.67
N LEU A 464 11.43 -14.12 6.11
CA LEU A 464 10.38 -15.10 6.38
C LEU A 464 10.85 -16.51 5.99
N PRO A 465 10.81 -17.48 6.90
CA PRO A 465 11.12 -18.86 6.59
C PRO A 465 9.94 -19.58 5.91
N SER A 466 10.22 -20.65 5.18
CA SER A 466 9.21 -21.62 4.78
C SER A 466 9.13 -22.77 5.77
N LEU A 467 8.00 -23.50 5.81
CA LEU A 467 7.86 -24.63 6.73
C LEU A 467 8.92 -25.70 6.45
N SER A 468 9.18 -26.03 5.19
CA SER A 468 10.22 -27.01 4.81
C SER A 468 11.61 -26.58 5.27
N ARG A 469 11.93 -25.27 5.16
CA ARG A 469 13.22 -24.76 5.62
C ARG A 469 13.39 -24.95 7.12
N VAL A 470 12.38 -24.61 7.92
CA VAL A 470 12.40 -24.71 9.39
C VAL A 470 12.57 -26.16 9.82
N THR A 471 11.75 -27.06 9.27
CA THR A 471 11.79 -28.49 9.63
C THR A 471 13.10 -29.15 9.23
N THR A 472 13.63 -28.83 8.06
CA THR A 472 14.93 -29.33 7.59
C THR A 472 16.07 -28.84 8.48
N ALA A 473 16.09 -27.54 8.86
CA ALA A 473 17.10 -26.99 9.76
C ALA A 473 17.06 -27.69 11.13
N MET A 474 15.86 -27.87 11.67
CA MET A 474 15.63 -28.48 12.97
C MET A 474 16.13 -29.93 12.99
N ALA A 475 15.75 -30.73 11.99
CA ALA A 475 16.16 -32.13 11.88
C ALA A 475 17.67 -32.29 11.63
N ALA A 476 18.29 -31.39 10.86
CA ALA A 476 19.71 -31.46 10.56
C ALA A 476 20.60 -31.04 11.74
N ALA A 477 20.11 -30.14 12.59
CA ALA A 477 20.94 -29.44 13.56
C ALA A 477 20.59 -29.76 15.01
N SER A 478 19.49 -30.48 15.27
CA SER A 478 19.06 -30.81 16.63
C SER A 478 18.29 -32.12 16.75
N ARG A 479 18.17 -32.63 17.99
CA ARG A 479 17.28 -33.76 18.34
C ARG A 479 15.83 -33.35 18.62
N LEU A 480 15.42 -32.16 18.21
CA LEU A 480 14.07 -31.61 18.46
C LEU A 480 13.01 -32.11 17.47
N TRP A 481 13.39 -32.98 16.52
CA TRP A 481 12.51 -33.57 15.51
C TRP A 481 11.73 -34.77 16.02
#